data_AF-A0A820AJT6-F1
#
_entry.id   AF-A0A820AJT6-F1
#
_cell.length_a   1.000
_cell.length_b   1.000
_cell.length_c   1.000
_cell.angle_alpha   90.00
_cell.angle_beta   90.00
_cell.angle_gamma   90.00
#
_symmetry.space_group_name_H-M   'P 1'
#
loop_
_entity.id
_entity.type
_entity.pdbx_description
1 polymer ?
#
loop_
_entity_poly.entity_id
_entity_poly.type
_entity_poly.pdbx_seq_one_letter_code
_entity_poly.pdbx_strand_id
1 'polypeptide(L)'
;MEMGLTPIVCIAQDYIQGKPVDNLRLRQAILELPDNKTEHLPGYLPLAPGMPVLLTENVASENGLSKGTRGILRQFVYDESPEDVRYQDKNFPPNTKFITQPKYALVEFPGCKLDDKLLDLESKMISIAVTEQTFSFDTKELLPANVAKAAKINKKTTKLSVKRKALPLIPVYSMTTHKSQDQTLAKIIVNLVMPPGPLKVASIYVPLSRVKRLEDLLIIRPFEFATLQIKPSTAQKEELKRLDRIAQNTRKRFQFIV
;
A
#
# COMPACT_ATOMS: atom_id res chain seq x y z
N MET A 1 -2.91 -26.70 18.91
CA MET A 1 -3.66 -25.60 19.55
C MET A 1 -3.78 -24.52 18.49
N GLU A 2 -4.77 -24.63 17.60
CA GLU A 2 -5.00 -23.62 16.57
C GLU A 2 -5.62 -22.40 17.25
N MET A 3 -4.87 -21.30 17.36
CA MET A 3 -5.46 -20.04 17.80
C MET A 3 -6.45 -19.61 16.72
N GLY A 4 -7.75 -19.70 17.03
CA GLY A 4 -8.87 -19.32 16.18
C GLY A 4 -8.91 -17.80 15.97
N LEU A 5 -7.97 -17.26 15.21
CA LEU A 5 -8.00 -15.89 14.74
C LEU A 5 -9.08 -15.77 13.66
N THR A 6 -10.18 -15.12 13.98
CA THR A 6 -11.22 -14.74 13.02
C THR A 6 -10.67 -13.65 12.10
N PRO A 7 -10.52 -13.89 10.78
CA PRO A 7 -10.08 -12.85 9.85
C PRO A 7 -11.08 -11.70 9.84
N ILE A 8 -10.59 -10.47 9.84
CA ILE A 8 -11.43 -9.27 9.74
C ILE A 8 -11.18 -8.62 8.38
N VAL A 9 -12.24 -8.27 7.68
CA VAL A 9 -12.14 -7.45 6.46
C VAL A 9 -12.87 -6.15 6.71
N CYS A 10 -12.12 -5.05 6.72
CA CYS A 10 -12.69 -3.71 6.74
C CYS A 10 -13.11 -3.32 5.33
N ILE A 11 -14.41 -3.11 5.12
CA ILE A 11 -14.98 -2.69 3.85
C ILE A 11 -15.00 -1.16 3.80
N ALA A 12 -14.44 -0.59 2.74
CA ALA A 12 -14.47 0.84 2.49
C ALA A 12 -15.90 1.36 2.25
N GLN A 13 -16.12 2.64 2.56
CA GLN A 13 -17.39 3.30 2.28
C GLN A 13 -17.26 4.27 1.13
N ASP A 14 -18.04 4.03 0.08
CA ASP A 14 -17.99 4.81 -1.14
C ASP A 14 -19.24 5.68 -1.28
N TYR A 15 -19.03 6.91 -1.75
CA TYR A 15 -20.06 7.92 -1.97
C TYR A 15 -19.95 8.51 -3.37
N ILE A 16 -21.09 8.69 -4.03
CA ILE A 16 -21.22 9.37 -5.32
C ILE A 16 -22.17 10.55 -5.13
N GLN A 17 -21.73 11.76 -5.50
CA GLN A 17 -22.53 12.98 -5.34
C GLN A 17 -23.08 13.16 -3.91
N GLY A 18 -22.28 12.78 -2.91
CA GLY A 18 -22.64 12.85 -1.48
C GLY A 18 -23.57 11.74 -0.97
N LYS A 19 -24.01 10.81 -1.82
CA LYS A 19 -24.88 9.69 -1.43
C LYS A 19 -24.10 8.38 -1.37
N PRO A 20 -24.38 7.49 -0.40
CA PRO A 20 -23.82 6.14 -0.38
C PRO A 20 -24.07 5.39 -1.70
N VAL A 21 -23.14 4.53 -2.10
CA VAL A 21 -23.33 3.68 -3.28
C VAL A 21 -24.21 2.48 -2.92
N ASP A 22 -25.52 2.60 -3.16
CA ASP A 22 -26.51 1.57 -2.80
C ASP A 22 -26.61 0.42 -3.81
N ASN A 23 -26.24 0.66 -5.08
CA ASN A 23 -26.33 -0.37 -6.11
C ASN A 23 -25.26 -1.44 -5.87
N LEU A 24 -25.68 -2.66 -5.52
CA LEU A 24 -24.80 -3.78 -5.17
C LEU A 24 -23.71 -4.07 -6.21
N ARG A 25 -24.06 -4.09 -7.52
CA ARG A 25 -23.10 -4.37 -8.59
C ARG A 25 -22.06 -3.26 -8.74
N LEU A 26 -22.51 -2.00 -8.69
CA LEU A 26 -21.61 -0.85 -8.76
C LEU A 26 -20.71 -0.79 -7.52
N ARG A 27 -21.26 -1.02 -6.33
CA ARG A 27 -20.51 -1.07 -5.07
C ARG A 27 -19.42 -2.14 -5.14
N GLN A 28 -19.78 -3.37 -5.53
CA GLN A 28 -18.81 -4.45 -5.69
C GLN A 28 -17.70 -4.08 -6.68
N ALA A 29 -18.07 -3.58 -7.87
CA ALA A 29 -17.10 -3.19 -8.89
C ALA A 29 -16.13 -2.10 -8.39
N ILE A 30 -16.63 -1.10 -7.63
CA ILE A 30 -15.81 -0.04 -7.04
C ILE A 30 -14.90 -0.59 -5.93
N LEU A 31 -15.38 -1.52 -5.10
CA LEU A 31 -14.57 -2.14 -4.03
C LEU A 31 -13.45 -3.03 -4.59
N GLU A 32 -13.69 -3.68 -5.73
CA GLU A 32 -12.73 -4.54 -6.43
C GLU A 32 -11.70 -3.76 -7.27
N LEU A 33 -11.80 -2.42 -7.33
CA LEU A 33 -10.80 -1.62 -8.03
C LEU A 33 -9.41 -1.81 -7.42
N PRO A 34 -8.37 -1.93 -8.27
CA PRO A 34 -6.99 -1.89 -7.83
C PRO A 34 -6.68 -0.64 -7.00
N ASP A 35 -5.92 -0.79 -5.92
CA ASP A 35 -5.58 0.29 -5.00
C ASP A 35 -4.86 1.48 -5.67
N ASN A 36 -4.08 1.21 -6.72
CA ASN A 36 -3.43 2.25 -7.53
C ASN A 36 -4.40 3.12 -8.35
N LYS A 37 -5.68 2.72 -8.48
CA LYS A 37 -6.76 3.52 -9.07
C LYS A 37 -7.63 4.22 -8.02
N THR A 38 -7.38 3.98 -6.74
CA THR A 38 -8.22 4.46 -5.62
C THR A 38 -7.39 5.23 -4.59
N GLU A 39 -6.39 5.98 -5.05
CA GLU A 39 -5.46 6.74 -4.20
C GLU A 39 -4.81 5.90 -3.08
N HIS A 40 -4.54 4.62 -3.37
CA HIS A 40 -4.01 3.64 -2.42
C HIS A 40 -4.91 3.31 -1.21
N LEU A 41 -6.21 3.60 -1.31
CA LEU A 41 -7.20 3.12 -0.35
C LEU A 41 -7.91 1.87 -0.89
N PRO A 42 -7.63 0.67 -0.35
CA PRO A 42 -8.26 -0.56 -0.82
C PRO A 42 -9.76 -0.57 -0.49
N GLY A 43 -10.56 -1.23 -1.34
CA GLY A 43 -11.99 -1.43 -1.07
C GLY A 43 -12.22 -2.49 0.01
N TYR A 44 -11.46 -3.58 -0.05
CA TYR A 44 -11.39 -4.60 1.00
C TYR A 44 -10.03 -4.56 1.68
N LEU A 45 -10.04 -4.32 2.99
CA LEU A 45 -8.83 -4.29 3.80
C LEU A 45 -8.82 -5.49 4.77
N PRO A 46 -8.26 -6.65 4.35
CA PRO A 46 -8.13 -7.82 5.21
C PRO A 46 -7.04 -7.60 6.24
N LEU A 47 -7.37 -7.70 7.51
CA LEU A 47 -6.49 -7.42 8.63
C LEU A 47 -6.79 -8.36 9.80
N ALA A 48 -5.78 -8.62 10.62
CA ALA A 48 -5.93 -9.33 11.88
C ALA A 48 -5.00 -8.72 12.94
N PRO A 49 -5.36 -8.70 14.22
CA PRO A 49 -4.45 -8.33 15.29
C PRO A 49 -3.11 -9.08 15.18
N GLY A 50 -2.00 -8.37 15.36
CA GLY A 50 -0.64 -8.86 15.17
C GLY A 50 -0.12 -8.78 13.73
N MET A 51 -0.96 -8.45 12.75
CA MET A 51 -0.54 -8.35 11.35
C MET A 51 0.35 -7.11 11.13
N PRO A 52 1.48 -7.23 10.40
CA PRO A 52 2.25 -6.09 9.96
C PRO A 52 1.45 -5.29 8.93
N VAL A 53 1.42 -3.98 9.11
CA VAL A 53 0.73 -3.03 8.24
C VAL A 53 1.68 -1.92 7.77
N LEU A 54 1.31 -1.26 6.67
CA LEU A 54 2.03 -0.12 6.09
C LEU A 54 1.08 1.07 6.00
N LEU A 55 1.54 2.26 6.41
CA LEU A 55 0.83 3.51 6.16
C LEU A 55 0.79 3.84 4.67
N THR A 56 -0.38 4.23 4.15
CA THR A 56 -0.55 4.64 2.76
C THR A 56 -0.53 6.16 2.55
N GLU A 57 -0.55 6.94 3.63
CA GLU A 57 -0.44 8.40 3.63
C GLU A 57 0.49 8.92 4.74
N ASN A 58 0.79 10.21 4.69
CA ASN A 58 1.55 10.88 5.75
C ASN A 58 0.60 11.28 6.87
N VAL A 59 0.83 10.75 8.08
CA VAL A 59 0.02 11.05 9.26
C VAL A 59 0.69 12.13 10.12
N ALA A 60 1.97 11.92 10.44
CA ALA A 60 2.80 12.83 11.24
C ALA A 60 4.28 12.58 10.91
N SER A 61 4.74 13.15 9.79
CA SER A 61 6.07 12.91 9.24
C SER A 61 7.19 13.31 10.20
N GLU A 62 7.00 14.38 10.97
CA GLU A 62 7.87 14.86 12.04
C GLU A 62 8.12 13.78 13.11
N ASN A 63 7.11 12.93 13.35
CA ASN A 63 7.16 11.83 14.30
C ASN A 63 7.55 10.49 13.63
N GLY A 64 7.95 10.50 12.36
CA GLY A 64 8.30 9.29 11.61
C GLY A 64 7.10 8.48 11.12
N LEU A 65 5.89 9.03 11.16
CA LEU A 65 4.65 8.41 10.69
C LEU A 65 4.31 8.89 9.27
N SER A 66 5.18 8.55 8.33
CA SER A 66 5.04 8.87 6.91
C SER A 66 4.47 7.69 6.11
N LYS A 67 4.04 7.96 4.87
CA LYS A 67 3.70 6.92 3.90
C LYS A 67 4.85 5.91 3.76
N GLY A 68 4.55 4.62 3.87
CA GLY A 68 5.55 3.57 3.85
C GLY A 68 6.13 3.20 5.23
N THR A 69 5.75 3.88 6.31
CA THR A 69 6.12 3.45 7.66
C THR A 69 5.39 2.15 8.01
N ARG A 70 6.15 1.18 8.53
CA ARG A 70 5.65 -0.14 8.96
C ARG A 70 5.19 -0.07 10.41
N GLY A 71 4.06 -0.67 10.70
CA GLY A 71 3.52 -0.85 12.04
C GLY A 71 2.97 -2.25 12.25
N ILE A 72 2.48 -2.52 13.45
CA ILE A 72 1.80 -3.77 13.81
C ILE A 72 0.39 -3.40 14.23
N LEU A 73 -0.61 -3.93 13.53
CA LEU A 73 -2.00 -3.72 13.91
C LEU A 73 -2.26 -4.40 15.25
N ARG A 74 -2.80 -3.66 16.22
CA ARG A 74 -3.17 -4.20 17.54
C ARG A 74 -4.67 -4.42 17.65
N GLN A 75 -5.48 -3.42 17.31
CA GLN A 75 -6.93 -3.53 17.42
C GLN A 75 -7.67 -2.50 16.55
N PHE A 76 -8.94 -2.77 16.28
CA PHE A 76 -9.88 -1.80 15.72
C PHE A 76 -10.74 -1.22 16.84
N VAL A 77 -11.02 0.08 16.76
CA VAL A 77 -11.95 0.77 17.66
C VAL A 77 -13.13 1.28 16.85
N TYR A 78 -14.32 1.20 17.43
CA TYR A 78 -15.60 1.53 16.81
C TYR A 78 -16.36 2.55 17.67
N ASP A 79 -17.20 3.38 17.07
CA ASP A 79 -18.12 4.28 17.80
C ASP A 79 -19.31 3.51 18.41
N GLU A 80 -19.82 2.51 17.69
CA GLU A 80 -20.92 1.62 18.09
C GLU A 80 -20.52 0.15 17.84
N SER A 81 -21.32 -0.82 18.29
CA SER A 81 -21.05 -2.24 18.02
C SER A 81 -20.85 -2.45 16.51
N PRO A 82 -19.79 -3.15 16.06
CA PRO A 82 -19.54 -3.33 14.63
C PRO A 82 -20.77 -3.97 13.98
N GLU A 83 -21.35 -3.32 12.98
CA GLU A 83 -22.33 -3.96 12.12
C GLU A 83 -21.64 -5.13 11.43
N ASP A 84 -22.02 -6.35 11.80
CA ASP A 84 -21.63 -7.55 11.07
C ASP A 84 -22.45 -7.55 9.79
N VAL A 85 -21.89 -6.90 8.76
CA VAL A 85 -22.52 -6.89 7.45
C VAL A 85 -22.39 -8.31 6.92
N ARG A 86 -23.52 -8.99 6.69
CA ARG A 86 -23.55 -10.28 5.99
C ARG A 86 -23.08 -10.08 4.55
N TYR A 87 -21.77 -10.01 4.39
CA TYR A 87 -21.09 -9.91 3.11
C TYR A 87 -20.65 -11.32 2.74
N GLN A 88 -21.27 -11.90 1.71
CA GLN A 88 -20.83 -13.17 1.16
C GLN A 88 -19.94 -12.89 -0.03
N ASP A 89 -18.64 -12.82 0.23
CA ASP A 89 -17.63 -12.78 -0.82
C ASP A 89 -16.93 -14.15 -0.87
N LYS A 90 -16.86 -14.73 -2.07
CA LYS A 90 -16.27 -16.05 -2.31
C LYS A 90 -14.74 -16.04 -2.14
N ASN A 91 -14.13 -14.87 -2.12
CA ASN A 91 -12.67 -14.70 -2.05
C ASN A 91 -12.14 -14.79 -0.61
N PHE A 92 -13.00 -14.73 0.41
CA PHE A 92 -12.60 -14.77 1.82
C PHE A 92 -13.07 -16.06 2.51
N PRO A 93 -12.34 -16.56 3.53
CA PRO A 93 -12.77 -17.71 4.32
C PRO A 93 -14.19 -17.54 4.90
N PRO A 94 -14.99 -18.62 5.03
CA PRO A 94 -16.37 -18.53 5.52
C PRO A 94 -16.53 -17.94 6.93
N ASN A 95 -15.50 -18.01 7.77
CA ASN A 95 -15.48 -17.42 9.11
C ASN A 95 -14.96 -15.97 9.14
N THR A 96 -14.85 -15.30 7.99
CA THR A 96 -14.40 -13.91 7.91
C THR A 96 -15.47 -12.99 8.46
N LYS A 97 -15.09 -12.13 9.41
CA LYS A 97 -15.94 -11.05 9.90
C LYS A 97 -15.76 -9.83 9.01
N PHE A 98 -16.84 -9.36 8.40
CA PHE A 98 -16.82 -8.14 7.61
C PHE A 98 -17.28 -6.98 8.48
N ILE A 99 -16.44 -5.96 8.58
CA ILE A 99 -16.75 -4.74 9.34
C ILE A 99 -16.85 -3.57 8.39
N THR A 100 -17.77 -2.67 8.71
CA THR A 100 -17.82 -1.33 8.14
C THR A 100 -17.58 -0.32 9.27
N GLN A 101 -17.03 0.85 8.94
CA GLN A 101 -16.93 1.99 9.86
C GLN A 101 -16.12 1.75 11.16
N PRO A 102 -14.85 1.33 11.09
CA PRO A 102 -13.99 1.54 12.24
C PRO A 102 -13.84 3.05 12.48
N LYS A 103 -13.86 3.47 13.75
CA LYS A 103 -13.51 4.84 14.14
C LYS A 103 -12.03 5.10 13.88
N TYR A 104 -11.20 4.17 14.32
CA TYR A 104 -9.76 4.14 14.06
C TYR A 104 -9.18 2.73 14.28
N ALA A 105 -7.97 2.50 13.79
CA ALA A 105 -7.15 1.35 14.13
C ALA A 105 -6.04 1.77 15.09
N LEU A 106 -5.80 1.00 16.16
CA LEU A 106 -4.62 1.16 16.99
C LEU A 106 -3.48 0.33 16.39
N VAL A 107 -2.41 1.03 16.03
CA VAL A 107 -1.23 0.47 15.37
C VAL A 107 -0.01 0.85 16.18
N GLU A 108 0.79 -0.15 16.50
CA GLU A 108 2.08 0.07 17.14
C GLU A 108 3.14 0.38 16.07
N PHE A 109 3.90 1.45 16.28
CA PHE A 109 4.99 1.87 15.40
C PHE A 109 6.33 1.87 16.15
N PRO A 110 7.03 0.73 16.27
CA PRO A 110 8.26 0.64 17.06
C PRO A 110 9.36 1.63 16.65
N GLY A 111 9.36 2.04 15.38
CA GLY A 111 10.33 2.98 14.79
C GLY A 111 9.89 4.44 14.76
N CYS A 112 8.73 4.82 15.33
CA CYS A 112 8.35 6.23 15.38
C CYS A 112 9.22 7.02 16.37
N LYS A 113 9.32 8.34 16.15
CA LYS A 113 10.14 9.27 16.94
C LYS A 113 9.39 9.92 18.11
N LEU A 114 8.31 9.30 18.56
CA LEU A 114 7.58 9.78 19.72
C LEU A 114 8.36 9.43 20.99
N ASP A 115 8.61 10.44 21.82
CA ASP A 115 9.18 10.23 23.14
C ASP A 115 8.21 9.43 24.01
N ASP A 116 8.73 8.55 24.86
CA ASP A 116 7.98 7.64 25.76
C ASP A 116 7.10 8.37 26.82
N LYS A 117 6.93 9.69 26.72
CA LYS A 117 6.27 10.56 27.72
C LYS A 117 4.85 11.02 27.34
N LEU A 118 4.23 10.40 26.34
CA LEU A 118 2.78 10.56 26.17
C LEU A 118 2.09 9.77 27.28
N LEU A 119 1.74 10.48 28.36
CA LEU A 119 1.13 9.96 29.59
C LEU A 119 0.15 8.82 29.32
N ASP A 120 0.36 7.70 30.01
CA ASP A 120 -0.50 6.51 30.10
C ASP A 120 -0.75 5.69 28.82
N LEU A 121 -0.16 6.03 27.67
CA LEU A 121 -0.19 5.17 26.49
C LEU A 121 0.96 4.17 26.52
N GLU A 122 0.69 2.89 26.23
CA GLU A 122 1.74 1.92 25.91
C GLU A 122 2.60 2.52 24.78
N SER A 123 3.91 2.69 25.04
CA SER A 123 4.85 3.38 24.17
C SER A 123 4.63 3.03 22.69
N LYS A 124 4.39 4.05 21.86
CA LYS A 124 4.31 3.97 20.38
C LYS A 124 3.05 3.30 19.79
N MET A 125 1.99 3.13 20.57
CA MET A 125 0.65 2.87 20.02
C MET A 125 0.01 4.15 19.50
N ILE A 126 -0.46 4.14 18.25
CA ILE A 126 -1.04 5.33 17.59
C ILE A 126 -2.39 5.00 16.99
N SER A 127 -3.36 5.90 17.20
CA SER A 127 -4.66 5.86 16.56
C SER A 127 -4.56 6.32 15.11
N ILE A 128 -4.81 5.41 14.17
CA ILE A 128 -4.90 5.68 12.74
C ILE A 128 -6.38 5.80 12.39
N ALA A 129 -6.84 7.04 12.22
CA ALA A 129 -8.22 7.34 11.86
C ALA A 129 -8.52 6.95 10.40
N VAL A 130 -9.80 6.80 10.09
CA VAL A 130 -10.26 6.71 8.69
C VAL A 130 -9.99 8.03 7.97
N THR A 131 -9.55 7.92 6.71
CA THR A 131 -9.26 9.06 5.83
C THR A 131 -10.25 9.09 4.66
N GLU A 132 -10.34 10.23 4.01
CA GLU A 132 -11.19 10.46 2.83
C GLU A 132 -10.32 10.74 1.60
N GLN A 133 -10.52 9.97 0.53
CA GLN A 133 -9.89 10.25 -0.76
C GLN A 133 -10.96 10.24 -1.87
N THR A 134 -10.74 11.05 -2.91
CA THR A 134 -11.64 11.11 -4.06
C THR A 134 -10.89 10.70 -5.31
N PHE A 135 -11.41 9.71 -6.02
CA PHE A 135 -10.84 9.22 -7.28
C PHE A 135 -11.92 9.21 -8.37
N SER A 136 -11.47 9.21 -9.62
CA SER A 136 -12.36 9.20 -10.78
C SER A 136 -11.94 8.13 -11.77
N PHE A 137 -12.93 7.46 -12.36
CA PHE A 137 -12.71 6.44 -13.38
C PHE A 137 -13.71 6.58 -14.52
N ASP A 138 -13.38 5.99 -15.67
CA ASP A 138 -14.30 5.93 -16.79
C ASP A 138 -15.33 4.82 -16.56
N THR A 139 -16.61 5.14 -16.73
CA THR A 139 -17.71 4.20 -16.45
C THR A 139 -17.68 2.96 -17.34
N LYS A 140 -17.00 3.05 -18.49
CA LYS A 140 -16.78 1.92 -19.41
C LYS A 140 -15.77 0.90 -18.88
N GLU A 141 -14.87 1.30 -17.98
CA GLU A 141 -13.81 0.42 -17.47
C GLU A 141 -14.30 -0.55 -16.38
N LEU A 142 -15.44 -0.27 -15.75
CA LEU A 142 -15.89 -0.97 -14.54
C LEU A 142 -17.06 -1.92 -14.72
N LEU A 143 -17.84 -1.75 -15.78
CA LEU A 143 -19.11 -2.45 -15.92
C LEU A 143 -19.33 -2.91 -17.36
N PRO A 144 -19.83 -4.14 -17.56
CA PRO A 144 -20.50 -4.50 -18.80
C PRO A 144 -21.60 -3.46 -19.08
N ALA A 145 -21.79 -3.05 -20.33
CA ALA A 145 -22.66 -1.94 -20.76
C ALA A 145 -24.09 -1.94 -20.18
N ASN A 146 -24.56 -3.08 -19.67
CA ASN A 146 -25.88 -3.28 -19.10
C ASN A 146 -26.06 -2.70 -17.67
N VAL A 147 -24.98 -2.50 -16.90
CA VAL A 147 -25.08 -2.00 -15.50
C VAL A 147 -25.05 -0.46 -15.42
N ALA A 148 -24.42 0.22 -16.38
CA ALA A 148 -24.43 1.68 -16.48
C ALA A 148 -25.86 2.25 -16.58
N LYS A 149 -26.77 1.52 -17.26
CA LYS A 149 -28.20 1.86 -17.32
C LYS A 149 -28.92 1.72 -15.98
N ALA A 150 -28.58 0.70 -15.18
CA ALA A 150 -29.22 0.43 -13.89
C ALA A 150 -28.84 1.43 -12.79
N ALA A 151 -27.65 2.04 -12.89
CA ALA A 151 -27.16 3.05 -11.95
C ALA A 151 -27.70 4.48 -12.24
N LYS A 152 -28.65 4.65 -13.18
CA LYS A 152 -29.17 5.97 -13.61
C LYS A 152 -28.07 6.97 -14.00
N ILE A 153 -26.93 6.48 -14.49
CA ILE A 153 -25.84 7.33 -14.95
C ILE A 153 -26.23 7.88 -16.32
N ASN A 154 -26.37 9.21 -16.42
CA ASN A 154 -26.71 9.88 -17.66
C ASN A 154 -25.68 9.56 -18.75
N LYS A 155 -26.13 9.25 -19.97
CA LYS A 155 -25.31 8.84 -21.15
C LYS A 155 -24.15 9.79 -21.52
N LYS A 156 -24.02 10.97 -20.89
CA LYS A 156 -22.96 11.96 -21.14
C LYS A 156 -21.81 11.93 -20.13
N THR A 157 -21.97 11.33 -18.95
CA THR A 157 -20.93 11.39 -17.92
C THR A 157 -19.95 10.24 -18.09
N THR A 158 -18.89 10.46 -18.86
CA THR A 158 -17.84 9.46 -19.10
C THR A 158 -17.07 9.12 -17.82
N LYS A 159 -16.85 10.12 -16.94
CA LYS A 159 -16.11 9.96 -15.69
C LYS A 159 -17.01 10.00 -14.47
N LEU A 160 -16.94 8.97 -13.63
CA LEU A 160 -17.61 8.91 -12.34
C LEU A 160 -16.60 9.26 -11.24
N SER A 161 -16.96 10.20 -10.37
CA SER A 161 -16.17 10.59 -9.21
C SER A 161 -16.72 9.91 -7.96
N VAL A 162 -15.86 9.19 -7.25
CA VAL A 162 -16.17 8.44 -6.05
C VAL A 162 -15.33 8.97 -4.90
N LYS A 163 -15.99 9.31 -3.79
CA LYS A 163 -15.34 9.61 -2.52
C LYS A 163 -15.34 8.35 -1.66
N ARG A 164 -14.17 7.91 -1.22
CA ARG A 164 -13.96 6.73 -0.38
C ARG A 164 -13.52 7.13 1.03
N LYS A 165 -14.17 6.56 2.05
CA LYS A 165 -13.72 6.55 3.45
C LYS A 165 -13.13 5.17 3.77
N ALA A 166 -11.87 5.11 4.17
CA ALA A 166 -11.19 3.87 4.58
C ALA A 166 -10.00 4.17 5.49
N LEU A 167 -9.46 3.13 6.14
CA LEU A 167 -8.20 3.26 6.88
C LEU A 167 -7.02 3.39 5.90
N PRO A 168 -6.07 4.31 6.13
CA PRO A 168 -4.87 4.48 5.32
C PRO A 168 -3.81 3.42 5.62
N LEU A 169 -4.21 2.14 5.59
CA LEU A 169 -3.40 0.99 5.95
C LEU A 169 -3.50 -0.08 4.87
N ILE A 170 -2.41 -0.81 4.66
CA ILE A 170 -2.40 -2.06 3.89
C ILE A 170 -1.60 -3.14 4.64
N PRO A 171 -1.95 -4.43 4.50
CA PRO A 171 -1.12 -5.53 4.99
C PRO A 171 0.26 -5.53 4.34
N VAL A 172 1.31 -5.89 5.09
CA VAL A 172 2.69 -5.87 4.56
C VAL A 172 3.52 -7.10 4.92
N TYR A 173 3.00 -8.29 4.60
CA TYR A 173 3.82 -9.51 4.54
C TYR A 173 4.62 -9.60 3.24
N SER A 174 4.08 -9.07 2.16
CA SER A 174 4.74 -8.96 0.87
C SER A 174 4.54 -7.54 0.34
N MET A 175 5.52 -7.07 -0.43
CA MET A 175 5.46 -5.77 -1.08
C MET A 175 6.12 -5.86 -2.44
N THR A 176 5.70 -4.97 -3.35
CA THR A 176 6.35 -4.88 -4.66
C THR A 176 7.72 -4.21 -4.52
N THR A 177 8.62 -4.51 -5.45
CA THR A 177 9.92 -3.85 -5.57
C THR A 177 9.81 -2.33 -5.53
N HIS A 178 8.84 -1.77 -6.26
CA HIS A 178 8.60 -0.32 -6.32
C HIS A 178 8.21 0.26 -4.95
N LYS A 179 7.39 -0.46 -4.16
CA LYS A 179 6.99 -0.03 -2.80
C LYS A 179 8.13 -0.15 -1.79
N SER A 180 9.08 -1.06 -2.02
CA SER A 180 10.28 -1.21 -1.18
C SER A 180 11.37 -0.17 -1.48
N GLN A 181 11.25 0.58 -2.57
CA GLN A 181 12.24 1.57 -2.96
C GLN A 181 12.42 2.60 -1.84
N ASP A 182 13.66 3.01 -1.62
CA ASP A 182 14.09 3.94 -0.56
C ASP A 182 13.89 3.43 0.89
N GLN A 183 13.50 2.16 1.07
CA GLN A 183 13.48 1.50 2.38
C GLN A 183 14.75 0.67 2.60
N THR A 184 15.22 0.64 3.85
CA THR A 184 16.18 -0.38 4.33
C THR A 184 15.42 -1.39 5.19
N LEU A 185 15.47 -2.65 4.80
CA LEU A 185 14.76 -3.76 5.43
C LEU A 185 15.76 -4.64 6.20
N ALA A 186 15.32 -5.19 7.33
CA ALA A 186 16.18 -6.01 8.19
C ALA A 186 16.55 -7.33 7.51
N LYS A 187 15.55 -8.10 7.07
CA LYS A 187 15.68 -9.37 6.35
C LYS A 187 14.62 -9.44 5.26
N ILE A 188 14.95 -9.96 4.09
CA ILE A 188 14.01 -10.07 2.97
C ILE A 188 14.08 -11.43 2.29
N ILE A 189 12.94 -11.84 1.76
CA ILE A 189 12.82 -12.95 0.82
C ILE A 189 12.46 -12.34 -0.54
N VAL A 190 13.26 -12.61 -1.57
CA VAL A 190 13.06 -12.06 -2.91
C VAL A 190 12.76 -13.17 -3.93
N ASN A 191 11.88 -12.87 -4.88
CA ASN A 191 11.66 -13.68 -6.07
C ASN A 191 12.29 -12.99 -7.27
N LEU A 192 13.33 -13.60 -7.85
CA LEU A 192 14.04 -13.06 -9.01
C LEU A 192 13.56 -13.61 -10.36
N VAL A 193 12.57 -14.50 -10.36
CA VAL A 193 11.94 -14.94 -11.61
C VAL A 193 10.89 -13.91 -12.00
N MET A 194 11.17 -13.21 -13.08
CA MET A 194 10.46 -12.03 -13.51
C MET A 194 9.27 -12.39 -14.41
N PRO A 195 8.17 -11.61 -14.39
CA PRO A 195 7.08 -11.79 -15.33
C PRO A 195 7.56 -11.49 -16.77
N PRO A 196 6.87 -12.03 -17.79
CA PRO A 196 7.21 -11.76 -19.19
C PRO A 196 7.14 -10.25 -19.48
N GLY A 197 8.16 -9.72 -20.15
CA GLY A 197 8.24 -8.30 -20.49
C GLY A 197 9.67 -7.75 -20.49
N PRO A 198 9.82 -6.44 -20.79
CA PRO A 198 11.13 -5.79 -20.82
C PRO A 198 11.70 -5.71 -19.40
N LEU A 199 12.81 -6.41 -19.19
CA LEU A 199 13.45 -6.46 -17.90
C LEU A 199 14.36 -5.23 -17.70
N LYS A 200 14.11 -4.49 -16.62
CA LYS A 200 14.89 -3.30 -16.26
C LYS A 200 15.91 -3.67 -15.19
N VAL A 201 17.09 -3.04 -15.22
CA VAL A 201 18.12 -3.20 -14.16
C VAL A 201 17.53 -2.95 -12.77
N ALA A 202 16.66 -1.94 -12.64
CA ALA A 202 16.01 -1.60 -11.38
C ALA A 202 15.17 -2.74 -10.79
N SER A 203 14.56 -3.59 -11.63
CA SER A 203 13.75 -4.72 -11.18
C SER A 203 14.54 -5.74 -10.35
N ILE A 204 15.86 -5.78 -10.55
CA ILE A 204 16.80 -6.70 -9.88
C ILE A 204 17.62 -5.97 -8.82
N TYR A 205 18.15 -4.80 -9.16
CA TYR A 205 19.00 -4.02 -8.26
C TYR A 205 18.24 -3.48 -7.04
N VAL A 206 17.02 -2.97 -7.22
CA VAL A 206 16.24 -2.38 -6.11
C VAL A 206 15.98 -3.41 -5.01
N PRO A 207 15.40 -4.61 -5.26
CA PRO A 207 15.10 -5.53 -4.17
C PRO A 207 16.37 -6.06 -3.50
N LEU A 208 17.45 -6.33 -4.26
CA LEU A 208 18.72 -6.83 -3.72
C LEU A 208 19.45 -5.80 -2.83
N SER A 209 19.25 -4.51 -3.09
CA SER A 209 19.86 -3.41 -2.32
C SER A 209 19.07 -2.99 -1.08
N ARG A 210 17.95 -3.67 -0.73
CA ARG A 210 17.14 -3.29 0.44
C ARG A 210 17.73 -3.77 1.76
N VAL A 211 18.62 -4.75 1.76
CA VAL A 211 19.29 -5.27 2.96
C VAL A 211 20.72 -4.77 3.07
N LYS A 212 21.25 -4.70 4.30
CA LYS A 212 22.62 -4.25 4.55
C LYS A 212 23.67 -5.36 4.37
N ARG A 213 23.27 -6.63 4.54
CA ARG A 213 24.16 -7.78 4.52
C ARG A 213 23.57 -8.88 3.65
N LEU A 214 24.43 -9.66 3.00
CA LEU A 214 23.99 -10.75 2.12
C LEU A 214 23.29 -11.88 2.89
N GLU A 215 23.68 -12.16 4.14
CA GLU A 215 23.05 -13.17 4.99
C GLU A 215 21.59 -12.85 5.36
N ASP A 216 21.18 -11.59 5.20
CA ASP A 216 19.81 -11.13 5.44
C ASP A 216 18.92 -11.24 4.18
N LEU A 217 19.47 -11.72 3.07
CA LEU A 217 18.79 -11.93 1.79
C LEU A 217 18.56 -13.43 1.53
N LEU A 218 17.31 -13.81 1.31
CA LEU A 218 16.96 -15.14 0.79
C LEU A 218 16.34 -15.03 -0.60
N ILE A 219 16.83 -15.80 -1.57
CA ILE A 219 16.20 -15.93 -2.88
C ILE A 219 15.30 -17.17 -2.85
N ILE A 220 13.99 -16.99 -3.04
CA ILE A 220 12.99 -18.04 -2.75
C ILE A 220 13.01 -19.24 -3.70
N ARG A 221 13.57 -19.08 -4.91
CA ARG A 221 13.63 -20.14 -5.93
C ARG A 221 14.79 -19.92 -6.90
N PRO A 222 15.26 -20.97 -7.60
CA PRO A 222 16.22 -20.83 -8.69
C PRO A 222 15.76 -19.85 -9.76
N PHE A 223 16.72 -19.17 -10.40
CA PHE A 223 16.49 -18.20 -11.48
C PHE A 223 17.67 -18.22 -12.46
N GLU A 224 17.46 -17.71 -13.68
CA GLU A 224 18.48 -17.66 -14.72
C GLU A 224 19.58 -16.65 -14.36
N PHE A 225 20.85 -17.05 -14.41
CA PHE A 225 21.97 -16.16 -14.06
C PHE A 225 22.02 -14.90 -14.94
N ALA A 226 21.56 -15.00 -16.19
CA ALA A 226 21.44 -13.87 -17.12
C ALA A 226 20.59 -12.71 -16.56
N THR A 227 19.67 -12.99 -15.63
CA THR A 227 18.87 -11.97 -14.92
C THR A 227 19.74 -10.99 -14.11
N LEU A 228 20.91 -11.41 -13.63
CA LEU A 228 21.84 -10.50 -12.93
C LEU A 228 22.73 -9.70 -13.87
N GLN A 229 22.79 -10.06 -15.16
CA GLN A 229 23.72 -9.50 -16.14
C GLN A 229 23.12 -8.36 -16.97
N ILE A 230 21.94 -7.87 -16.58
CA ILE A 230 21.22 -6.83 -17.29
C ILE A 230 22.00 -5.54 -17.19
N LYS A 231 22.27 -4.93 -18.34
CA LYS A 231 23.02 -3.68 -18.42
C LYS A 231 22.08 -2.48 -18.37
N PRO A 232 22.53 -1.36 -17.78
CA PRO A 232 21.81 -0.09 -17.89
C PRO A 232 21.64 0.32 -19.36
N SER A 233 20.58 1.06 -19.65
CA SER A 233 20.35 1.61 -20.98
C SER A 233 21.47 2.59 -21.38
N THR A 234 21.59 2.87 -22.68
CA THR A 234 22.56 3.85 -23.19
C THR A 234 22.37 5.21 -22.52
N ALA A 235 21.13 5.69 -22.41
CA ALA A 235 20.79 6.93 -21.72
C ALA A 235 21.23 6.93 -20.24
N GLN A 236 21.03 5.82 -19.52
CA GLN A 236 21.50 5.72 -18.13
C GLN A 236 23.02 5.76 -18.02
N LYS A 237 23.75 5.13 -18.95
CA LYS A 237 25.21 5.16 -18.99
C LYS A 237 25.74 6.56 -19.32
N GLU A 238 25.10 7.26 -20.25
CA GLU A 238 25.43 8.64 -20.59
C GLU A 238 25.20 9.58 -19.41
N GLU A 239 24.09 9.41 -18.69
CA GLU A 239 23.80 10.18 -17.50
C GLU A 239 24.82 9.94 -16.38
N LEU A 240 25.21 8.69 -16.11
CA LEU A 240 26.28 8.37 -15.15
C LEU A 240 27.60 9.06 -15.54
N LYS A 241 27.99 9.01 -16.82
CA LYS A 241 29.19 9.71 -17.32
C LYS A 241 29.07 11.23 -17.14
N ARG A 242 27.89 11.82 -17.35
CA ARG A 242 27.64 13.24 -17.14
C ARG A 242 27.80 13.62 -15.67
N LEU A 243 27.26 12.82 -14.75
CA LEU A 243 27.40 13.00 -13.31
C LEU A 243 28.86 12.91 -12.86
N ASP A 244 29.63 11.96 -13.38
CA ASP A 244 31.06 11.84 -13.08
C ASP A 244 31.85 13.09 -13.51
N ARG A 245 31.57 13.62 -14.70
CA ARG A 245 32.19 14.87 -15.19
C ARG A 245 31.85 16.05 -14.27
N ILE A 246 30.60 16.16 -13.83
CA ILE A 246 30.16 17.21 -12.91
C ILE A 246 30.89 17.06 -11.57
N ALA A 247 30.97 15.86 -11.02
CA ALA A 247 31.67 15.59 -9.77
C ALA A 247 33.16 15.96 -9.85
N GLN A 248 33.83 15.64 -10.95
CA GLN A 248 35.22 16.02 -11.19
C GLN A 248 35.40 17.54 -11.31
N ASN A 249 34.52 18.23 -12.03
CA ASN A 249 34.56 19.69 -12.17
C ASN A 249 34.33 20.39 -10.82
N THR A 250 33.37 19.93 -10.03
CA THR A 250 33.13 20.43 -8.68
C THR A 250 34.36 20.22 -7.79
N ARG A 251 34.95 19.02 -7.79
CA ARG A 251 36.19 18.75 -7.03
C ARG A 251 37.32 19.70 -7.40
N LYS A 252 37.55 19.95 -8.69
CA LYS A 252 38.58 20.90 -9.15
C LYS A 252 38.29 22.34 -8.71
N ARG A 253 37.03 22.78 -8.81
CA ARG A 253 36.63 24.16 -8.45
C ARG A 253 36.82 24.47 -6.97
N PHE A 254 36.55 23.50 -6.10
CA PHE A 254 36.63 23.66 -4.64
C PHE A 254 37.91 23.06 -4.04
N GLN A 255 38.91 22.72 -4.86
CA GLN A 255 40.15 22.09 -4.42
C GLN A 255 40.98 22.95 -3.46
N PHE A 256 40.72 24.26 -3.40
CA PHE A 256 41.47 25.24 -2.59
C PHE A 256 40.65 25.88 -1.47
N ILE A 257 39.47 25.33 -1.13
CA ILE A 257 38.54 25.88 -0.11
C ILE A 257 38.53 25.05 1.18
N VAL A 258 39.55 24.22 1.41
CA VAL A 258 39.74 23.46 2.67
C VAL A 258 41.07 23.82 3.30
#